data_AF-A0A951Q080-F1
#
_entry.id   AF-A0A951Q080-F1
#
_cell.length_a   1.000
_cell.length_b   1.000
_cell.length_c   1.000
_cell.angle_alpha   90.00
_cell.angle_beta   90.00
_cell.angle_gamma   90.00
#
_symmetry.space_group_name_H-M   'P 1'
#
loop_
_entity.id
_entity.type
_entity.pdbx_description
1 polymer ?
#
loop_
_entity_poly.entity_id
_entity_poly.type
_entity_poly.pdbx_seq_one_letter_code
_entity_poly.pdbx_strand_id
1 'polypeptide(L)'
;MKLSTSLVAVKKITSSKPRSTFAEDDIEKAAKLILESEGVINPIVIRRTSLQSYEVINGDFEYYAATRAREIDPRKGEMIGVFIIEPENEGILTKQVQVFRKSKDDNSKEVSFTSKDLEKFLTNLESRFEKLTKQLLEESTAKVKLETENKELKKRLADKVEPLEAFKKLNVDRIVKKLLNAGFNSKRANQIAAAVVNERQKEDFKSLDDVIERVKVPHGKNMQKGISVKKMLDIIESLNVED
;
A
#
# COMPACT_ATOMS: atom_id res chain seq x y z
N MET A 1 -27.04 12.16 35.06
CA MET A 1 -25.83 12.85 35.57
C MET A 1 -25.76 14.23 34.93
N LYS A 2 -25.31 15.30 35.61
CA LYS A 2 -25.25 16.67 35.04
C LYS A 2 -23.99 16.93 34.20
N LEU A 3 -22.89 16.26 34.52
CA LEU A 3 -21.67 16.23 33.73
C LEU A 3 -21.72 14.98 32.84
N SER A 4 -21.60 15.15 31.53
CA SER A 4 -21.60 14.06 30.56
C SER A 4 -20.17 13.76 30.11
N THR A 5 -19.73 12.52 30.25
CA THR A 5 -18.47 12.01 29.70
C THR A 5 -18.75 11.03 28.58
N SER A 6 -18.02 11.13 27.48
CA SER A 6 -18.14 10.18 26.37
C SER A 6 -16.85 10.09 25.58
N LEU A 7 -16.72 9.03 24.79
CA LEU A 7 -15.83 9.01 23.65
C LEU A 7 -16.55 9.66 22.47
N VAL A 8 -15.92 10.63 21.82
CA VAL A 8 -16.46 11.32 20.64
C VAL A 8 -15.46 11.20 19.49
N ALA A 9 -15.99 11.01 18.28
CA ALA A 9 -15.16 10.97 17.09
C ALA A 9 -14.49 12.32 16.86
N VAL A 10 -13.17 12.36 16.74
CA VAL A 10 -12.39 13.60 16.62
C VAL A 10 -12.88 14.46 15.46
N LYS A 11 -13.30 13.83 14.35
CA LYS A 11 -13.87 14.51 13.16
C LYS A 11 -15.16 15.30 13.40
N LYS A 12 -15.86 15.07 14.52
CA LYS A 12 -17.10 15.76 14.89
C LYS A 12 -16.86 16.98 15.77
N ILE A 13 -15.61 17.23 16.15
CA ILE A 13 -15.21 18.32 17.04
C ILE A 13 -14.55 19.40 16.18
N THR A 14 -14.87 20.66 16.45
CA THR A 14 -14.24 21.83 15.82
C THR A 14 -13.67 22.77 16.87
N SER A 15 -12.54 23.42 16.56
CA SER A 15 -11.91 24.44 17.41
C SER A 15 -12.04 25.82 16.77
N SER A 16 -12.30 26.84 17.59
CA SER A 16 -12.31 28.24 17.16
C SER A 16 -10.91 28.87 17.12
N LYS A 17 -9.96 28.35 17.91
CA LYS A 17 -8.56 28.80 17.89
C LYS A 17 -7.79 28.18 16.72
N PRO A 18 -6.97 28.93 15.97
CA PRO A 18 -6.14 28.39 14.90
C PRO A 18 -5.10 27.37 15.40
N ARG A 19 -4.83 26.31 14.61
CA ARG A 19 -3.77 25.33 14.91
C ARG A 19 -2.39 25.98 15.03
N SER A 20 -2.16 27.06 14.29
CA SER A 20 -0.89 27.79 14.23
C SER A 20 -0.47 28.42 15.55
N THR A 21 -1.39 28.56 16.52
CA THR A 21 -1.08 29.06 17.86
C THR A 21 -0.19 28.09 18.66
N PHE A 22 -0.09 26.82 18.25
CA PHE A 22 0.65 25.79 18.96
C PHE A 22 1.87 25.32 18.15
N ALA A 23 2.97 25.01 18.85
CA ALA A 23 4.19 24.50 18.23
C ALA A 23 3.96 23.10 17.62
N GLU A 24 4.45 22.89 16.41
CA GLU A 24 4.22 21.65 15.67
C GLU A 24 4.86 20.44 16.34
N ASP A 25 6.09 20.59 16.83
CA ASP A 25 6.79 19.51 17.54
C ASP A 25 6.06 19.09 18.82
N ASP A 26 5.41 20.04 19.52
CA ASP A 26 4.65 19.73 20.73
C ASP A 26 3.36 19.00 20.40
N ILE A 27 2.67 19.38 19.32
CA ILE A 27 1.50 18.64 18.82
C ILE A 27 1.90 17.22 18.41
N GLU A 28 3.01 17.06 17.68
CA GLU A 28 3.50 15.76 17.22
C GLU A 28 3.89 14.85 18.40
N LYS A 29 4.59 15.39 19.40
CA LYS A 29 4.93 14.66 20.64
C LYS A 29 3.67 14.25 21.39
N ALA A 30 2.74 15.18 21.59
CA ALA A 30 1.49 14.90 22.29
C ALA A 30 0.63 13.86 21.54
N ALA A 31 0.58 13.92 20.22
CA ALA A 31 -0.15 12.95 19.39
C ALA A 31 0.39 11.52 19.57
N LYS A 32 1.71 11.34 19.61
CA LYS A 32 2.33 10.04 19.88
C LYS A 32 1.99 9.53 21.27
N LEU A 33 2.05 10.39 22.28
CA LEU A 33 1.64 10.04 23.64
C LEU A 33 0.16 9.65 23.73
N ILE A 34 -0.73 10.31 22.98
CA ILE A 34 -2.14 9.93 22.89
C ILE A 34 -2.31 8.54 22.28
N LEU A 35 -1.55 8.20 21.23
CA LEU A 35 -1.60 6.87 20.61
C LEU A 35 -1.04 5.77 21.51
N GLU A 36 0.00 6.08 22.29
CA GLU A 36 0.61 5.15 23.24
C GLU A 36 -0.28 4.92 24.48
N SER A 37 -0.92 5.98 24.98
CA SER A 37 -1.82 5.92 26.14
C SER A 37 -3.28 5.62 25.80
N GLU A 38 -3.61 5.58 24.51
CA GLU A 38 -4.97 5.40 23.96
C GLU A 38 -5.98 6.41 24.52
N GLY A 39 -5.53 7.63 24.83
CA GLY A 39 -6.38 8.67 25.37
C GLY A 39 -5.65 9.95 25.77
N VAL A 40 -6.38 10.82 26.45
CA VAL A 40 -5.83 12.06 27.03
C VAL A 40 -6.10 12.07 28.53
N ILE A 41 -5.06 12.34 29.32
CA ILE A 41 -5.19 12.49 30.78
C ILE A 41 -5.97 13.77 31.16
N ASN A 42 -6.01 14.75 30.26
CA ASN A 42 -6.80 15.97 30.40
C ASN A 42 -7.87 15.99 29.30
N PRO A 43 -9.09 15.45 29.56
CA PRO A 43 -10.14 15.36 28.55
C PRO A 43 -10.51 16.73 27.97
N ILE A 44 -10.85 16.75 26.68
CA ILE A 44 -11.28 17.98 26.02
C ILE A 44 -12.68 18.34 26.54
N VAL A 45 -12.91 19.62 26.83
CA VAL A 45 -14.25 20.09 27.19
C VAL A 45 -14.88 20.69 25.94
N ILE A 46 -15.99 20.11 25.53
CA ILE A 46 -16.71 20.48 24.32
C ILE A 46 -18.15 20.86 24.63
N ARG A 47 -18.71 21.78 23.85
CA ARG A 47 -20.13 22.11 23.85
C ARG A 47 -20.80 21.50 22.64
N ARG A 48 -21.99 20.95 22.83
CA ARG A 48 -22.79 20.41 21.74
C ARG A 48 -23.37 21.54 20.89
N THR A 49 -23.10 21.53 19.58
CA THR A 49 -23.64 22.52 18.63
C THR A 49 -24.77 21.94 17.78
N SER A 50 -24.81 20.62 17.60
CA SER A 50 -25.93 19.91 16.96
C SER A 50 -26.03 18.46 17.46
N LEU A 51 -26.92 17.66 16.86
CA LEU A 51 -27.06 16.25 17.19
C LEU A 51 -25.73 15.48 17.05
N GLN A 52 -24.85 15.88 16.13
CA GLN A 52 -23.59 15.18 15.83
C GLN A 52 -22.36 16.09 15.69
N SER A 53 -22.43 17.36 16.12
CA SER A 53 -21.29 18.27 16.07
C SER A 53 -21.04 18.92 17.43
N TYR A 54 -19.78 19.19 17.69
CA TYR A 54 -19.31 19.75 18.95
C TYR A 54 -18.25 20.82 18.68
N GLU A 55 -18.18 21.79 19.59
CA GLU A 55 -17.19 22.86 19.57
C GLU A 55 -16.32 22.80 20.83
N VAL A 56 -15.03 23.01 20.70
CA VAL A 56 -14.10 23.07 21.84
C VAL A 56 -14.37 24.32 22.67
N ILE A 57 -14.58 24.13 23.97
CA ILE A 57 -14.65 25.21 24.97
C ILE A 57 -13.31 25.35 25.70
N ASN A 58 -12.64 24.23 25.99
CA ASN A 58 -11.31 24.21 26.57
C ASN A 58 -10.56 22.93 26.17
N GLY A 59 -9.26 23.08 25.91
CA GLY A 59 -8.39 21.99 25.47
C GLY A 59 -8.09 22.01 23.97
N ASP A 60 -7.90 23.20 23.39
CA ASP A 60 -7.60 23.37 21.96
C ASP A 60 -6.30 22.65 21.57
N PHE A 61 -5.28 22.67 22.43
CA PHE A 61 -4.04 21.95 22.22
C PHE A 61 -4.27 20.43 22.17
N GLU A 62 -5.01 19.90 23.16
CA GLU A 62 -5.37 18.49 23.22
C GLU A 62 -6.22 18.07 22.01
N TYR A 63 -7.12 18.93 21.52
CA TYR A 63 -7.87 18.71 20.28
C TYR A 63 -6.95 18.60 19.05
N TYR A 64 -5.98 19.50 18.90
CA TYR A 64 -5.04 19.45 17.78
C TYR A 64 -4.08 18.26 17.85
N ALA A 65 -3.69 17.85 19.05
CA ALA A 65 -2.94 16.62 19.29
C ALA A 65 -3.78 15.37 18.93
N ALA A 66 -5.06 15.32 19.32
CA ALA A 66 -5.96 14.23 18.96
C ALA A 66 -6.22 14.16 17.45
N THR A 67 -6.38 15.31 16.80
CA THR A 67 -6.48 15.39 15.32
C THR A 67 -5.23 14.83 14.66
N ARG A 68 -4.05 15.18 15.18
CA ARG A 68 -2.78 14.67 14.66
C ARG A 68 -2.59 13.18 14.94
N ALA A 69 -3.01 12.68 16.11
CA ALA A 69 -2.99 11.26 16.43
C ALA A 69 -3.83 10.44 15.42
N ARG A 70 -5.02 10.95 15.06
CA ARG A 70 -5.88 10.36 14.04
C ARG A 70 -5.24 10.34 12.64
N GLU A 71 -4.47 11.36 12.28
CA GLU A 71 -3.73 11.38 11.01
C GLU A 71 -2.62 10.32 10.97
N ILE A 72 -1.96 10.07 12.11
CA ILE A 72 -0.88 9.08 12.23
C ILE A 72 -1.44 7.65 12.22
N ASP A 73 -2.42 7.35 13.07
CA ASP A 73 -3.11 6.06 13.11
C ASP A 73 -4.62 6.26 13.30
N PRO A 74 -5.41 6.19 12.21
CA PRO A 74 -6.86 6.35 12.28
C PRO A 74 -7.57 5.33 13.14
N ARG A 75 -7.02 4.10 13.33
CA ARG A 75 -7.70 3.05 14.09
C ARG A 75 -7.65 3.34 15.59
N LYS A 76 -6.52 3.88 16.06
CA LYS A 76 -6.32 4.24 17.47
C LYS A 76 -6.76 5.67 17.80
N GLY A 77 -6.67 6.59 16.83
CA GLY A 77 -6.94 8.02 17.04
C GLY A 77 -8.34 8.50 16.66
N GLU A 78 -9.26 7.64 16.21
CA GLU A 78 -10.60 8.09 15.75
C GLU A 78 -11.44 8.71 16.87
N MET A 79 -11.33 8.19 18.10
CA MET A 79 -12.18 8.56 19.24
C MET A 79 -11.33 9.17 20.35
N ILE A 80 -11.86 10.20 21.03
CA ILE A 80 -11.18 10.85 22.15
C ILE A 80 -12.13 11.06 23.32
N GLY A 81 -11.60 10.94 24.54
CA GLY A 81 -12.33 11.19 25.78
C GLY A 81 -12.63 12.67 25.97
N VAL A 82 -13.90 12.99 26.19
CA VAL A 82 -14.37 14.37 26.32
C VAL A 82 -15.38 14.55 27.45
N PHE A 83 -15.44 15.78 27.97
CA PHE A 83 -16.55 16.28 28.77
C PHE A 83 -17.49 17.07 27.87
N ILE A 84 -18.76 16.69 27.81
CA ILE A 84 -19.78 17.34 27.00
C ILE A 84 -20.59 18.28 27.89
N ILE A 85 -20.59 19.56 27.52
CA ILE A 85 -21.47 20.58 28.07
C ILE A 85 -22.74 20.61 27.22
N GLU A 86 -23.84 20.22 27.85
CA GLU A 86 -25.19 20.36 27.29
C GLU A 86 -25.80 21.72 27.70
N PRO A 87 -26.71 22.29 26.89
CA PRO A 87 -27.28 23.63 27.12
C PRO A 87 -27.89 23.81 28.51
N GLU A 88 -28.48 22.76 29.09
CA GLU A 88 -29.17 22.83 30.38
C GLU A 88 -28.20 23.05 31.55
N ASN A 89 -26.92 22.71 31.40
CA ASN A 89 -25.92 22.74 32.46
C ASN A 89 -24.73 23.68 32.16
N GLU A 90 -24.77 24.44 31.06
CA GLU A 90 -23.67 25.29 30.57
C GLU A 90 -23.17 26.26 31.64
N GLY A 91 -24.08 26.93 32.36
CA GLY A 91 -23.70 27.93 33.36
C GLY A 91 -22.85 27.37 34.53
N ILE A 92 -23.13 26.15 35.00
CA ILE A 92 -22.41 25.53 36.13
C ILE A 92 -21.09 24.93 35.63
N LEU A 93 -21.13 24.22 34.50
CA LEU A 93 -19.96 23.52 33.95
C LEU A 93 -18.91 24.50 33.43
N THR A 94 -19.31 25.61 32.80
CA THR A 94 -18.36 26.63 32.35
C THR A 94 -17.64 27.29 33.53
N LYS A 95 -18.34 27.56 34.65
CA LYS A 95 -17.70 28.05 35.88
C LYS A 95 -16.72 27.02 36.45
N GLN A 96 -17.09 25.74 36.40
CA GLN A 96 -16.21 24.66 36.84
C GLN A 96 -14.92 24.61 36.01
N VAL A 97 -15.03 24.71 34.68
CA VAL A 97 -13.89 24.81 33.77
C VAL A 97 -13.01 26.00 34.12
N GLN A 98 -13.61 27.18 34.33
CA GLN A 98 -12.85 28.39 34.70
C GLN A 98 -12.09 28.22 36.02
N VAL A 99 -12.65 27.54 37.02
CA VAL A 99 -11.97 27.34 38.31
C VAL A 99 -10.85 26.30 38.19
N PHE A 100 -11.11 25.15 37.55
CA PHE A 100 -10.16 24.03 37.54
C PHE A 100 -9.11 24.11 36.42
N ARG A 101 -9.31 24.94 35.39
CA ARG A 101 -8.41 25.03 34.24
C ARG A 101 -7.76 26.40 34.05
N LYS A 102 -8.04 27.36 34.94
CA LYS A 102 -7.47 28.72 34.93
C LYS A 102 -5.95 28.76 34.82
N SER A 103 -5.25 27.81 35.43
CA SER A 103 -3.79 27.73 35.43
C SER A 103 -3.17 27.45 34.04
N LYS A 104 -3.95 27.00 33.05
CA LYS A 104 -3.46 26.84 31.66
C LYS A 104 -3.71 28.07 30.78
N ASP A 105 -4.70 28.90 31.10
CA ASP A 105 -5.15 30.02 30.25
C ASP A 105 -4.65 31.41 30.73
N ASP A 106 -4.02 31.53 31.90
CA ASP A 106 -3.52 32.81 32.48
C ASP A 106 -2.38 33.50 31.69
N ASN A 107 -2.07 33.04 30.48
CA ASN A 107 -1.27 33.79 29.49
C ASN A 107 -2.13 34.51 28.44
N SER A 108 -3.45 34.65 28.64
CA SER A 108 -4.31 35.46 27.77
C SER A 108 -4.10 36.96 28.00
N LYS A 109 -2.96 37.49 27.54
CA LYS A 109 -2.94 38.84 26.97
C LYS A 109 -3.77 38.79 25.69
N GLU A 110 -4.50 39.87 25.40
CA GLU A 110 -5.12 40.08 24.09
C GLU A 110 -4.17 39.57 22.99
N VAL A 111 -4.62 38.61 22.20
CA VAL A 111 -3.81 38.06 21.11
C VAL A 111 -3.76 39.13 20.02
N SER A 112 -2.84 40.09 20.18
CA SER A 112 -2.33 40.83 19.04
C SER A 112 -1.49 39.83 18.25
N PHE A 113 -1.87 39.60 17.00
CA PHE A 113 -1.07 38.80 16.08
C PHE A 113 0.29 39.48 15.95
N THR A 114 1.33 38.92 16.59
CA THR A 114 2.66 39.52 16.54
C THR A 114 3.42 39.00 15.32
N SER A 115 4.42 39.75 14.85
CA SER A 115 5.34 39.29 13.81
C SER A 115 5.99 37.95 14.16
N LYS A 116 6.24 37.68 15.45
CA LYS A 116 6.78 36.41 15.92
C LYS A 116 5.84 35.23 15.73
N ASP A 117 4.53 35.44 15.80
CA ASP A 117 3.55 34.38 15.56
C ASP A 117 3.42 34.05 14.07
N LEU A 118 3.58 35.07 13.21
CA LEU A 118 3.73 34.90 11.77
C LEU A 118 5.02 34.16 11.41
N GLU A 119 6.15 34.51 12.03
CA GLU A 119 7.41 33.79 11.83
C GLU A 119 7.28 32.31 12.23
N LYS A 120 6.70 32.02 13.41
CA LYS A 120 6.42 30.62 13.82
C LYS A 120 5.52 29.89 12.84
N PHE A 121 4.50 30.57 12.30
CA PHE A 121 3.63 29.99 11.29
C PHE A 121 4.40 29.68 10.00
N LEU A 122 5.24 30.60 9.53
CA LEU A 122 6.06 30.43 8.34
C LEU A 122 7.08 29.29 8.52
N THR A 123 7.77 29.22 9.66
CA THR A 123 8.72 28.13 9.92
C THR A 123 8.02 26.77 10.01
N ASN A 124 6.83 26.72 10.63
CA ASN A 124 6.05 25.48 10.69
C ASN A 124 5.60 25.05 9.27
N LEU A 125 5.11 25.99 8.46
CA LEU A 125 4.76 25.72 7.07
C LEU A 125 5.97 25.22 6.27
N GLU A 126 7.11 25.90 6.38
CA GLU A 126 8.34 25.51 5.70
C GLU A 126 8.76 24.09 6.06
N SER A 127 8.71 23.73 7.35
CA SER A 127 9.02 22.38 7.81
C SER A 127 8.06 21.31 7.26
N ARG A 128 6.77 21.64 7.08
CA ARG A 128 5.79 20.74 6.46
C ARG A 128 6.04 20.57 4.98
N PHE A 129 6.33 21.65 4.27
CA PHE A 129 6.67 21.61 2.85
C PHE A 129 7.93 20.77 2.62
N GLU A 130 8.95 20.91 3.47
CA GLU A 130 10.16 20.10 3.37
C GLU A 130 9.89 18.60 3.62
N LYS A 131 9.09 18.27 4.65
CA LYS A 131 8.71 16.87 4.92
C LYS A 131 7.89 16.26 3.77
N LEU A 132 6.91 16.99 3.25
CA LEU A 132 6.06 16.53 2.14
C LEU A 132 6.85 16.36 0.85
N THR A 133 7.76 17.29 0.53
CA THR A 133 8.60 17.19 -0.68
C THR A 133 9.55 16.00 -0.60
N LYS A 134 10.16 15.75 0.58
CA LYS A 134 11.00 14.56 0.79
C LYS A 134 10.22 13.25 0.63
N GLN A 135 9.05 13.14 1.26
CA GLN A 135 8.19 11.96 1.13
C GLN A 135 7.76 11.70 -0.31
N LEU A 136 7.37 12.75 -1.04
CA LEU A 136 6.96 12.64 -2.44
C LEU A 136 8.13 12.22 -3.35
N LEU A 137 9.34 12.69 -3.06
CA LEU A 137 10.55 12.27 -3.78
C LEU A 137 10.85 10.78 -3.51
N GLU A 138 10.80 10.35 -2.25
CA GLU A 138 10.99 8.94 -1.88
C GLU A 138 9.93 8.04 -2.53
N GLU A 139 8.65 8.42 -2.51
CA GLU A 139 7.57 7.64 -3.13
C GLU A 139 7.71 7.57 -4.66
N SER A 140 8.06 8.68 -5.31
CA SER A 140 8.26 8.70 -6.77
C SER A 140 9.45 7.84 -7.19
N THR A 141 10.57 7.89 -6.47
CA THR A 141 11.73 7.03 -6.77
C THR A 141 11.44 5.55 -6.53
N ALA A 142 10.65 5.21 -5.50
CA ALA A 142 10.20 3.84 -5.28
C ALA A 142 9.29 3.34 -6.40
N LYS A 143 8.34 4.17 -6.86
CA LYS A 143 7.46 3.83 -7.99
C LYS A 143 8.24 3.56 -9.26
N VAL A 144 9.22 4.39 -9.60
CA VAL A 144 10.06 4.19 -10.80
C VAL A 144 10.82 2.86 -10.71
N LYS A 145 11.41 2.52 -9.55
CA LYS A 145 12.08 1.23 -9.35
C LYS A 145 11.13 0.05 -9.56
N LEU A 146 9.94 0.09 -8.95
CA LEU A 146 8.93 -0.95 -9.11
C LEU A 146 8.45 -1.09 -10.56
N GLU A 147 8.32 0.01 -11.29
CA GLU A 147 7.98 -0.03 -12.72
C GLU A 147 9.09 -0.68 -13.55
N THR A 148 10.35 -0.37 -13.26
CA THR A 148 11.49 -0.99 -13.94
C THR A 148 11.57 -2.50 -13.67
N GLU A 149 11.42 -2.93 -12.42
CA GLU A 149 11.38 -4.34 -12.04
C GLU A 149 10.20 -5.06 -12.69
N ASN A 150 9.01 -4.45 -12.71
CA ASN A 150 7.85 -5.02 -13.39
C ASN A 150 8.08 -5.17 -14.90
N LYS A 151 8.73 -4.20 -15.53
CA LYS A 151 9.06 -4.28 -16.96
C LYS A 151 10.05 -5.42 -17.23
N GLU A 152 11.02 -5.63 -16.36
CA GLU A 152 11.97 -6.74 -16.44
C GLU A 152 11.28 -8.10 -16.23
N LEU A 153 10.43 -8.22 -15.20
CA LEU A 153 9.64 -9.42 -14.95
C LEU A 153 8.72 -9.75 -16.13
N LYS A 154 8.06 -8.74 -16.72
CA LYS A 154 7.25 -8.93 -17.93
C LYS A 154 8.05 -9.43 -19.13
N LYS A 155 9.30 -8.97 -19.31
CA LYS A 155 10.20 -9.51 -20.34
C LYS A 155 10.52 -10.98 -20.06
N ARG A 156 10.97 -11.30 -18.85
CA ARG A 156 11.27 -12.68 -18.42
C ARG A 156 10.05 -13.60 -18.54
N LEU A 157 8.84 -13.08 -18.37
CA LEU A 157 7.61 -13.85 -18.55
C LEU A 157 7.27 -14.03 -20.04
N ALA A 158 7.52 -13.04 -20.88
CA ALA A 158 7.30 -13.12 -22.33
C ALA A 158 8.29 -14.08 -23.01
N ASP A 159 9.50 -14.21 -22.46
CA ASP A 159 10.54 -15.13 -22.94
C ASP A 159 10.25 -16.60 -22.57
N LYS A 160 9.39 -16.84 -21.57
CA LYS A 160 8.82 -18.17 -21.29
C LYS A 160 7.80 -18.56 -22.35
N VAL A 161 8.28 -19.17 -23.43
CA VAL A 161 7.43 -19.82 -24.43
C VAL A 161 6.70 -20.97 -23.76
N GLU A 162 5.36 -20.91 -23.68
CA GLU A 162 4.56 -22.04 -23.22
C GLU A 162 4.95 -23.32 -23.99
N PRO A 163 5.18 -24.45 -23.31
CA PRO A 163 5.73 -25.64 -23.95
C PRO A 163 4.94 -26.14 -25.16
N LEU A 164 3.62 -25.96 -25.17
CA LEU A 164 2.78 -26.33 -26.31
C LEU A 164 2.95 -25.35 -27.49
N GLU A 165 3.07 -24.05 -27.21
CA GLU A 165 3.33 -23.01 -28.21
C GLU A 165 4.69 -23.19 -28.88
N ALA A 166 5.67 -23.74 -28.16
CA ALA A 166 6.95 -24.13 -28.71
C ALA A 166 6.79 -25.12 -29.89
N PHE A 167 5.95 -26.15 -29.75
CA PHE A 167 5.70 -27.13 -30.81
C PHE A 167 4.82 -26.59 -31.94
N LYS A 168 3.92 -25.63 -31.65
CA LYS A 168 3.09 -24.98 -32.69
C LYS A 168 3.89 -24.01 -33.55
N LYS A 169 4.71 -23.13 -32.96
CA LYS A 169 5.27 -21.95 -33.64
C LYS A 169 6.75 -22.02 -34.01
N LEU A 170 7.58 -22.80 -33.31
CA LEU A 170 9.03 -22.78 -33.54
C LEU A 170 9.41 -23.37 -34.91
N ASN A 171 10.51 -22.88 -35.50
CA ASN A 171 11.08 -23.46 -36.72
C ASN A 171 11.89 -24.73 -36.40
N VAL A 172 12.21 -25.52 -37.42
CA VAL A 172 12.92 -26.81 -37.29
C VAL A 172 14.20 -26.64 -36.47
N ASP A 173 15.02 -25.64 -36.76
CA ASP A 173 16.31 -25.45 -36.10
C ASP A 173 16.18 -25.15 -34.59
N ARG A 174 15.18 -24.36 -34.19
CA ARG A 174 14.93 -24.08 -32.77
C ARG A 174 14.36 -25.31 -32.05
N ILE A 175 13.53 -26.12 -32.72
CA ILE A 175 13.03 -27.39 -32.15
C ILE A 175 14.21 -28.36 -31.97
N VAL A 176 15.11 -28.48 -32.95
CA VAL A 176 16.31 -29.32 -32.87
C VAL A 176 17.20 -28.90 -31.71
N LYS A 177 17.51 -27.61 -31.55
CA LYS A 177 18.31 -27.11 -30.41
C LYS A 177 17.71 -27.50 -29.06
N LYS A 178 16.39 -27.34 -28.90
CA LYS A 178 15.68 -27.71 -27.66
C LYS A 178 15.69 -29.22 -27.40
N LEU A 179 15.56 -30.04 -28.44
CA LEU A 179 15.69 -31.49 -28.34
C LEU A 179 17.11 -31.91 -27.98
N LEU A 180 18.14 -31.25 -28.53
CA LEU A 180 19.54 -31.50 -28.16
C LEU A 180 19.77 -31.19 -26.68
N ASN A 181 19.26 -30.06 -26.19
CA ASN A 181 19.35 -29.67 -24.77
C ASN A 181 18.62 -30.66 -23.83
N ALA A 182 17.54 -31.30 -24.30
CA ALA A 182 16.85 -32.38 -23.60
C ALA A 182 17.55 -33.76 -23.70
N GLY A 183 18.76 -33.81 -24.27
CA GLY A 183 19.61 -34.99 -24.36
C GLY A 183 19.29 -35.94 -25.51
N PHE A 184 18.59 -35.48 -26.56
CA PHE A 184 18.44 -36.26 -27.79
C PHE A 184 19.71 -36.18 -28.64
N ASN A 185 20.05 -37.25 -29.36
CA ASN A 185 21.12 -37.20 -30.34
C ASN A 185 20.69 -36.40 -31.59
N SER A 186 21.66 -35.81 -32.30
CA SER A 186 21.40 -34.93 -33.45
C SER A 186 20.54 -35.58 -34.55
N LYS A 187 20.79 -36.84 -34.89
CA LYS A 187 20.01 -37.56 -35.92
C LYS A 187 18.53 -37.69 -35.52
N ARG A 188 18.27 -38.09 -34.28
CA ARG A 188 16.92 -38.29 -33.75
C ARG A 188 16.20 -36.96 -33.52
N ALA A 189 16.92 -35.93 -33.05
CA ALA A 189 16.38 -34.58 -32.89
C ALA A 189 15.87 -34.01 -34.22
N ASN A 190 16.65 -34.15 -35.31
CA ASN A 190 16.23 -33.73 -36.65
C ASN A 190 15.00 -34.49 -37.17
N GLN A 191 14.93 -35.80 -36.94
CA GLN A 191 13.76 -36.61 -37.33
C GLN A 191 12.50 -36.22 -36.57
N ILE A 192 12.61 -35.98 -35.26
CA ILE A 192 11.49 -35.54 -34.43
C ILE A 192 11.04 -34.14 -34.85
N ALA A 193 11.97 -33.20 -35.05
CA ALA A 193 11.64 -31.84 -35.47
C ALA A 193 10.93 -31.80 -36.83
N ALA A 194 11.38 -32.60 -37.79
CA ALA A 194 10.70 -32.75 -39.07
C ALA A 194 9.29 -33.34 -38.92
N ALA A 195 9.13 -34.37 -38.08
CA ALA A 195 7.82 -34.97 -37.80
C ALA A 195 6.85 -33.99 -37.12
N VAL A 196 7.34 -33.18 -36.16
CA VAL A 196 6.54 -32.12 -35.50
C VAL A 196 6.02 -31.11 -36.53
N VAL A 197 6.89 -30.62 -37.42
CA VAL A 197 6.51 -29.64 -38.45
C VAL A 197 5.52 -30.22 -39.45
N ASN A 198 5.69 -31.48 -39.85
CA ASN A 198 4.77 -32.16 -40.75
C ASN A 198 3.40 -32.42 -40.11
N GLU A 199 3.35 -32.75 -38.81
CA GLU A 199 2.09 -33.00 -38.11
C GLU A 199 1.31 -31.72 -37.84
N ARG A 200 1.97 -30.62 -37.45
CA ARG A 200 1.27 -29.32 -37.27
C ARG A 200 0.72 -28.74 -38.57
N GLN A 201 1.29 -29.09 -39.73
CA GLN A 201 0.76 -28.67 -41.04
C GLN A 201 -0.61 -29.30 -41.34
N LYS A 202 -0.93 -30.43 -40.69
CA LYS A 202 -2.22 -31.12 -40.87
C LYS A 202 -3.28 -30.56 -39.91
N GLU A 203 -2.92 -30.40 -38.64
CA GLU A 203 -3.78 -29.85 -37.60
C GLU A 203 -2.90 -29.39 -36.43
N ASP A 204 -3.21 -28.24 -35.84
CA ASP A 204 -2.52 -27.72 -34.66
C ASP A 204 -2.64 -28.67 -33.46
N PHE A 205 -1.58 -28.75 -32.65
CA PHE A 205 -1.56 -29.59 -31.46
C PHE A 205 -2.48 -29.04 -30.37
N LYS A 206 -3.34 -29.88 -29.80
CA LYS A 206 -4.30 -29.47 -28.75
C LYS A 206 -3.72 -29.54 -27.35
N SER A 207 -2.75 -30.43 -27.12
CA SER A 207 -2.08 -30.63 -25.84
C SER A 207 -0.68 -31.21 -26.04
N LEU A 208 0.12 -31.28 -24.97
CA LEU A 208 1.43 -31.95 -25.01
C LEU A 208 1.30 -33.47 -25.20
N ASP A 209 0.22 -34.08 -24.70
CA ASP A 209 -0.07 -35.49 -24.94
C ASP A 209 -0.39 -35.74 -26.41
N ASP A 210 -1.10 -34.83 -27.06
CA ASP A 210 -1.37 -34.88 -28.51
C ASP A 210 -0.06 -34.85 -29.33
N VAL A 211 0.93 -34.06 -28.89
CA VAL A 211 2.28 -34.07 -29.48
C VAL A 211 2.93 -35.44 -29.34
N ILE A 212 2.85 -36.07 -28.16
CA ILE A 212 3.44 -37.40 -27.90
C ILE A 212 2.79 -38.50 -28.76
N GLU A 213 1.48 -38.41 -29.00
CA GLU A 213 0.74 -39.42 -29.75
C GLU A 213 0.95 -39.32 -31.26
N ARG A 214 0.97 -38.10 -31.79
CA ARG A 214 1.03 -37.83 -33.24
C ARG A 214 2.45 -37.83 -33.77
N VAL A 215 3.43 -37.36 -33.00
CA VAL A 215 4.82 -37.29 -33.45
C VAL A 215 5.45 -38.68 -33.38
N LYS A 216 5.49 -39.36 -34.52
CA LYS A 216 6.12 -40.68 -34.68
C LYS A 216 7.34 -40.62 -35.59
N VAL A 217 8.39 -41.34 -35.21
CA VAL A 217 9.64 -41.42 -35.97
C VAL A 217 9.99 -42.89 -36.27
N PRO A 218 10.70 -43.15 -37.38
CA PRO A 218 11.08 -44.51 -37.76
C PRO A 218 12.11 -45.09 -36.78
N HIS A 219 11.84 -46.30 -36.30
CA HIS A 219 12.75 -47.10 -35.50
C HIS A 219 12.82 -48.52 -36.08
N GLY A 220 13.81 -48.77 -36.93
CA GLY A 220 13.88 -50.00 -37.73
C GLY A 220 12.77 -50.04 -38.77
N LYS A 221 11.98 -51.13 -38.80
CA LYS A 221 10.84 -51.30 -39.73
C LYS A 221 9.53 -50.69 -39.24
N ASN A 222 9.47 -50.24 -37.97
CA ASN A 222 8.24 -49.78 -37.33
C ASN A 222 8.31 -48.29 -36.97
N MET A 223 7.15 -47.63 -36.92
CA MET A 223 7.01 -46.27 -36.42
C MET A 223 6.81 -46.31 -34.90
N GLN A 224 7.61 -45.54 -34.17
CA GLN A 224 7.50 -45.42 -32.70
C GLN A 224 7.29 -43.96 -32.30
N LYS A 225 6.78 -43.74 -31.07
CA LYS A 225 6.64 -42.39 -30.51
C LYS A 225 8.01 -41.69 -30.51
N GLY A 226 8.07 -40.50 -31.11
CA GLY A 226 9.28 -39.70 -31.21
C GLY A 226 9.74 -39.17 -29.86
N ILE A 227 8.77 -38.79 -29.02
CA ILE A 227 8.97 -38.23 -27.69
C ILE A 227 8.20 -39.11 -26.69
N SER A 228 8.84 -39.52 -25.59
CA SER A 228 8.15 -40.20 -24.48
C SER A 228 7.67 -39.19 -23.44
N VAL A 229 6.72 -39.56 -22.58
CA VAL A 229 6.22 -38.69 -21.49
C VAL A 229 7.37 -38.17 -20.63
N LYS A 230 8.29 -39.06 -20.22
CA LYS A 230 9.50 -38.67 -19.47
C LYS A 230 10.35 -37.66 -20.23
N LYS A 231 10.58 -37.90 -21.53
CA LYS A 231 11.38 -36.99 -22.36
C LYS A 231 10.66 -35.68 -22.67
N MET A 232 9.33 -35.65 -22.65
CA MET A 232 8.56 -34.42 -22.78
C MET A 232 8.78 -33.52 -21.55
N LEU A 233 8.86 -34.10 -20.34
CA LEU A 233 9.23 -33.36 -19.13
C LEU A 233 10.64 -32.77 -19.23
N ASP A 234 11.62 -33.57 -19.66
CA ASP A 234 13.00 -33.07 -19.90
C ASP A 234 13.02 -31.90 -20.91
N ILE A 235 12.16 -31.94 -21.94
CA ILE A 235 12.02 -30.85 -22.91
C ILE A 235 11.38 -29.62 -22.26
N ILE A 236 10.32 -29.77 -21.45
CA ILE A 236 9.67 -28.67 -20.71
C ILE A 236 10.64 -28.00 -19.74
N GLU A 237 11.48 -28.78 -19.07
CA GLU A 237 12.53 -28.25 -18.21
C GLU A 237 13.58 -27.48 -19.03
N SER A 238 14.03 -28.04 -20.16
CA SER A 238 14.94 -27.35 -21.08
C SER A 238 14.33 -26.11 -21.77
N LEU A 239 13.00 -26.01 -21.79
CA LEU A 239 12.26 -24.85 -22.30
C LEU A 239 12.24 -23.68 -21.32
N ASN A 240 12.45 -23.95 -20.02
CA ASN A 240 12.45 -22.98 -18.93
C ASN A 240 13.86 -22.51 -18.52
N VAL A 241 14.90 -23.16 -19.03
CA VAL A 241 16.31 -22.78 -18.80
C VAL A 241 16.75 -21.96 -20.02
N GLU A 242 16.89 -20.65 -19.83
CA GLU A 242 17.39 -19.71 -20.85
C GLU A 242 18.88 -19.92 -21.17
N ASP A 243 19.25 -19.57 -22.41
CA ASP A 243 20.53 -18.93 -22.75
C ASP A 243 20.49 -17.46 -22.29
#